data_AF-A0A2V9T6C3-F1
#
_entry.id   AF-A0A2V9T6C3-F1
#
_cell.length_a   1.000
_cell.length_b   1.000
_cell.length_c   1.000
_cell.angle_alpha   90.00
_cell.angle_beta   90.00
_cell.angle_gamma   90.00
#
_symmetry.space_group_name_H-M   'P 1'
#
loop_
_entity.id
_entity.type
_entity.pdbx_description
1 polymer ?
#
loop_
_entity_poly.entity_id
_entity_poly.type
_entity_poly.pdbx_seq_one_letter_code
_entity_poly.pdbx_strand_id
1 'polypeptide(L)'
;MCTSVHGKIVLALDLELCLRQSTEMPNRSLTLLYEIDMLRHCKRTLNGKRKAHDEQPSDETKAEFYLCIEGFLLHMRNLLGFFTNQGTWVSDLIINRPDRWAIEDVDLAKCQGLINSAEAVNKKYGEHGKDCYKNISQHIQHCTTFRGPGARWWNIEGMFADLDPILQEFEHRFGGILAESRDVEKPGPKAKEDFSLVGTDSPTDPKRLF
;
A
#
# COMPACT_ATOMS: atom_id res chain seq x y z
N MET A 1 -32.52 -23.83 17.31
CA MET A 1 -32.30 -22.61 16.48
C MET A 1 -31.23 -21.79 17.18
N CYS A 2 -29.97 -21.88 16.74
CA CYS A 2 -28.86 -21.08 17.27
C CYS A 2 -28.35 -20.19 16.13
N THR A 3 -28.42 -18.89 16.36
CA THR A 3 -27.87 -17.85 15.51
C THR A 3 -26.35 -17.81 15.64
N SER A 4 -25.63 -18.06 14.54
CA SER A 4 -24.21 -17.76 14.42
C SER A 4 -24.04 -16.43 13.70
N VAL A 5 -23.57 -15.43 14.42
CA VAL A 5 -23.09 -14.15 13.87
C VAL A 5 -21.66 -13.97 14.34
N HIS A 6 -20.71 -14.62 13.67
CA HIS A 6 -19.27 -14.34 13.81
C HIS A 6 -18.65 -14.41 12.43
N GLY A 7 -18.47 -13.25 11.80
CA GLY A 7 -17.87 -13.18 10.47
C GLY A 7 -17.68 -11.77 9.94
N LYS A 8 -17.49 -10.78 10.82
CA LYS A 8 -17.05 -9.43 10.48
C LYS A 8 -16.30 -8.90 11.71
N ILE A 9 -15.18 -8.20 11.51
CA ILE A 9 -14.18 -7.73 12.51
C ILE A 9 -12.93 -8.64 12.55
N VAL A 10 -12.12 -8.58 11.49
CA VAL A 10 -10.67 -8.89 11.58
C VAL A 10 -9.84 -7.86 10.80
N LEU A 11 -10.37 -7.23 9.74
CA LEU A 11 -9.59 -6.35 8.85
C LEU A 11 -9.47 -4.88 9.28
N ALA A 12 -10.16 -4.44 10.34
CA ALA A 12 -10.16 -3.02 10.74
C ALA A 12 -9.03 -2.66 11.73
N LEU A 13 -8.36 -3.65 12.32
CA LEU A 13 -7.34 -3.44 13.36
C LEU A 13 -5.90 -3.27 12.83
N ASP A 14 -5.64 -3.54 11.55
CA ASP A 14 -4.28 -3.47 10.99
C ASP A 14 -3.85 -2.07 10.52
N LEU A 15 -4.78 -1.21 10.08
CA LEU A 15 -4.41 0.08 9.49
C LEU A 15 -3.90 1.10 10.52
N GLU A 16 -4.49 1.12 11.73
CA GLU A 16 -4.02 2.00 12.82
C GLU A 16 -2.66 1.56 13.37
N LEU A 17 -2.32 0.27 13.28
CA LEU A 17 -1.03 -0.25 13.70
C LEU A 17 0.08 0.23 12.75
N CYS A 18 -0.15 0.15 11.43
CA CYS A 18 0.78 0.66 10.42
C CYS A 18 1.05 2.17 10.52
N LEU A 19 0.08 2.95 11.02
CA LEU A 19 0.19 4.42 11.08
C LEU A 19 0.82 4.94 12.40
N ARG A 20 1.00 4.09 13.42
CA ARG A 20 1.42 4.49 14.77
C ARG A 20 2.67 3.75 15.26
N GLN A 21 3.87 4.02 14.71
CA GLN A 21 5.23 3.86 15.33
C GLN A 21 6.32 3.80 14.22
N SER A 22 7.62 4.09 14.39
CA SER A 22 8.49 4.69 15.43
C SER A 22 9.92 4.74 14.84
N THR A 23 10.82 5.48 15.46
CA THR A 23 12.15 5.94 15.01
C THR A 23 13.30 4.92 14.98
N GLU A 24 13.02 3.62 14.92
CA GLU A 24 14.03 2.56 14.70
C GLU A 24 13.59 1.70 13.50
N MET A 25 14.51 1.41 12.57
CA MET A 25 14.20 0.99 11.20
C MET A 25 13.04 -0.02 11.14
N PRO A 26 11.86 0.40 10.65
CA PRO A 26 10.66 -0.43 10.71
C PRO A 26 10.87 -1.67 9.87
N ASN A 27 10.28 -2.75 10.32
CA ASN A 27 10.28 -4.01 9.64
C ASN A 27 9.77 -3.85 8.20
N ARG A 28 10.69 -3.88 7.22
CA ARG A 28 10.43 -3.52 5.81
C ARG A 28 9.47 -4.50 5.12
N SER A 29 9.30 -5.70 5.69
CA SER A 29 8.23 -6.63 5.33
C SER A 29 6.83 -6.04 5.61
N LEU A 30 6.65 -5.28 6.69
CA LEU A 30 5.38 -4.60 7.00
C LEU A 30 5.05 -3.53 5.96
N THR A 31 6.06 -2.86 5.39
CA THR A 31 5.84 -1.92 4.28
C THR A 31 5.23 -2.64 3.07
N LEU A 32 5.72 -3.83 2.71
CA LEU A 32 5.17 -4.59 1.59
C LEU A 32 3.73 -5.04 1.86
N LEU A 33 3.44 -5.52 3.08
CA LEU A 33 2.08 -5.87 3.48
C LEU A 33 1.13 -4.67 3.43
N TYR A 34 1.59 -3.52 3.94
CA TYR A 34 0.84 -2.27 3.88
C TYR A 34 0.46 -1.91 2.45
N GLU A 35 1.40 -1.98 1.49
CA GLU A 35 1.12 -1.70 0.08
C GLU A 35 0.07 -2.66 -0.51
N ILE A 36 0.13 -3.96 -0.16
CA ILE A 36 -0.86 -4.97 -0.58
C ILE A 36 -2.24 -4.65 0.00
N ASP A 37 -2.31 -4.38 1.30
CA ASP A 37 -3.57 -4.11 2.01
C ASP A 37 -4.22 -2.83 1.50
N MET A 38 -3.42 -1.80 1.23
CA MET A 38 -3.89 -0.54 0.67
C MET A 38 -4.38 -0.69 -0.78
N LEU A 39 -3.68 -1.45 -1.63
CA LEU A 39 -4.15 -1.77 -2.98
C LEU A 39 -5.54 -2.43 -2.92
N ARG A 40 -5.69 -3.46 -2.08
CA ARG A 40 -6.95 -4.18 -1.89
C ARG A 40 -8.03 -3.28 -1.29
N HIS A 41 -7.68 -2.39 -0.38
CA HIS A 41 -8.61 -1.41 0.18
C HIS A 41 -9.15 -0.49 -0.92
N CYS A 42 -8.28 0.15 -1.70
CA CYS A 42 -8.69 1.01 -2.81
C CYS A 42 -9.57 0.26 -3.82
N LYS A 43 -9.23 -1.00 -4.14
CA LYS A 43 -10.05 -1.82 -5.04
C LYS A 43 -11.46 -2.07 -4.50
N ARG A 44 -11.60 -2.38 -3.21
CA ARG A 44 -12.91 -2.64 -2.57
C ARG A 44 -13.77 -1.38 -2.50
N THR A 45 -13.17 -0.22 -2.26
CA THR A 45 -13.91 1.04 -2.07
C THR A 45 -14.28 1.70 -3.40
N LEU A 46 -13.53 1.46 -4.47
CA LEU A 46 -13.70 2.13 -5.78
C LEU A 46 -15.12 2.06 -6.33
N ASN A 47 -15.79 0.90 -6.27
CA ASN A 47 -17.14 0.76 -6.82
C ASN A 47 -18.17 1.61 -6.07
N GLY A 48 -18.03 1.73 -4.74
CA GLY A 48 -18.87 2.60 -3.93
C GLY A 48 -18.64 4.07 -4.25
N LYS A 49 -17.37 4.47 -4.41
CA LYS A 49 -17.00 5.86 -4.76
C LYS A 49 -17.44 6.23 -6.18
N ARG A 50 -17.29 5.31 -7.14
CA ARG A 50 -17.81 5.46 -8.51
C ARG A 50 -19.32 5.65 -8.52
N LYS A 51 -20.05 4.75 -7.84
CA LYS A 51 -21.51 4.84 -7.74
C LYS A 51 -21.96 6.18 -7.15
N ALA A 52 -21.33 6.61 -6.05
CA ALA A 52 -21.64 7.89 -5.43
C ALA A 52 -21.40 9.07 -6.39
N HIS A 53 -20.29 9.07 -7.13
CA HIS A 53 -19.99 10.07 -8.15
C HIS A 53 -21.01 10.07 -9.29
N ASP A 54 -21.42 8.89 -9.77
CA ASP A 54 -22.31 8.77 -10.92
C ASP A 54 -23.78 9.11 -10.57
N GLU A 55 -24.23 8.75 -9.36
CA GLU A 55 -25.61 9.00 -8.89
C GLU A 55 -25.78 10.41 -8.31
N GLN A 56 -24.77 10.96 -7.64
CA GLN A 56 -24.80 12.30 -7.03
C GLN A 56 -23.50 13.06 -7.35
N PRO A 57 -23.36 13.59 -8.58
CA PRO A 57 -22.17 14.31 -8.97
C PRO A 57 -22.02 15.61 -8.16
N SER A 58 -20.96 15.68 -7.37
CA SER A 58 -20.51 16.88 -6.67
C SER A 58 -18.98 16.96 -6.73
N ASP A 59 -18.41 18.12 -6.39
CA ASP A 59 -16.95 18.26 -6.32
C ASP A 59 -16.33 17.28 -5.30
N GLU A 60 -17.04 17.02 -4.20
CA GLU A 60 -16.63 16.05 -3.17
C GLU A 60 -16.67 14.61 -3.69
N THR A 61 -17.77 14.15 -4.29
CA THR A 61 -17.87 12.77 -4.79
C THR A 61 -16.89 12.51 -5.92
N LYS A 62 -16.62 13.53 -6.74
CA LYS A 62 -15.60 13.50 -7.79
C LYS A 62 -14.18 13.44 -7.22
N ALA A 63 -13.86 14.25 -6.20
CA ALA A 63 -12.56 14.23 -5.55
C ALA A 63 -12.29 12.87 -4.89
N GLU A 64 -13.26 12.34 -4.15
CA GLU A 64 -13.19 11.03 -3.50
C GLU A 64 -13.02 9.88 -4.51
N PHE A 65 -13.71 9.95 -5.64
CA PHE A 65 -13.55 8.97 -6.72
C PHE A 65 -12.15 9.00 -7.33
N TYR A 66 -11.61 10.18 -7.64
CA TYR A 66 -10.25 10.30 -8.18
C TYR A 66 -9.18 9.95 -7.15
N LEU A 67 -9.35 10.34 -5.89
CA LEU A 67 -8.45 9.96 -4.80
C LEU A 67 -8.34 8.43 -4.69
N CYS A 68 -9.48 7.72 -4.83
CA CYS A 68 -9.49 6.27 -4.82
C CYS A 68 -8.75 5.64 -6.01
N ILE A 69 -8.84 6.25 -7.21
CA ILE A 69 -8.11 5.81 -8.40
C ILE A 69 -6.61 6.05 -8.20
N GLU A 70 -6.22 7.26 -7.81
CA GLU A 70 -4.82 7.63 -7.60
C GLU A 70 -4.17 6.77 -6.51
N GLY A 71 -4.89 6.51 -5.40
CA GLY A 71 -4.45 5.59 -4.37
C GLY A 71 -4.24 4.17 -4.90
N PHE A 72 -5.18 3.63 -5.67
CA PHE A 72 -5.01 2.31 -6.29
C PHE A 72 -3.75 2.26 -7.16
N LEU A 73 -3.57 3.26 -8.04
CA LEU A 73 -2.45 3.32 -8.97
C LEU A 73 -1.12 3.47 -8.23
N LEU A 74 -1.08 4.27 -7.16
CA LEU A 74 0.10 4.47 -6.33
C LEU A 74 0.61 3.14 -5.76
N HIS A 75 -0.27 2.38 -5.10
CA HIS A 75 0.06 1.10 -4.47
C HIS A 75 0.40 0.04 -5.53
N MET A 76 -0.33 0.02 -6.65
CA MET A 76 0.00 -0.88 -7.76
C MET A 76 1.39 -0.58 -8.34
N ARG A 77 1.73 0.70 -8.55
CA ARG A 77 3.05 1.10 -9.02
C ARG A 77 4.14 0.69 -8.04
N ASN A 78 3.93 0.84 -6.73
CA ASN A 78 4.88 0.37 -5.72
C ASN A 78 5.15 -1.13 -5.83
N LEU A 79 4.08 -1.92 -5.88
CA LEU A 79 4.18 -3.38 -5.96
C LEU A 79 4.83 -3.83 -7.28
N LEU A 80 4.43 -3.24 -8.42
CA LEU A 80 5.10 -3.50 -9.69
C LEU A 80 6.59 -3.13 -9.63
N GLY A 81 6.94 -1.99 -9.01
CA GLY A 81 8.32 -1.56 -8.83
C GLY A 81 9.14 -2.57 -8.03
N PHE A 82 8.55 -3.11 -6.95
CA PHE A 82 9.14 -4.17 -6.13
C PHE A 82 9.36 -5.46 -6.93
N PHE A 83 8.31 -6.02 -7.54
CA PHE A 83 8.36 -7.31 -8.22
C PHE A 83 9.15 -7.28 -9.54
N THR A 84 9.23 -6.13 -10.21
CA THR A 84 9.94 -5.97 -11.50
C THR A 84 11.26 -5.23 -11.38
N ASN A 85 11.77 -5.08 -10.16
CA ASN A 85 13.10 -4.52 -9.85
C ASN A 85 13.34 -3.11 -10.44
N GLN A 86 12.33 -2.24 -10.44
CA GLN A 86 12.43 -0.88 -11.00
C GLN A 86 13.05 0.14 -10.02
N GLY A 87 13.30 -0.25 -8.77
CA GLY A 87 13.93 0.60 -7.76
C GLY A 87 15.39 0.92 -8.10
N THR A 88 15.73 2.22 -8.13
CA THR A 88 17.07 2.71 -8.45
C THR A 88 17.82 3.23 -7.22
N TRP A 89 17.11 3.60 -6.16
CA TRP A 89 17.70 4.17 -4.96
C TRP A 89 18.12 3.09 -3.96
N VAL A 90 19.06 3.42 -3.09
CA VAL A 90 19.54 2.52 -2.04
C VAL A 90 18.44 2.17 -1.03
N SER A 91 17.42 3.02 -0.87
CA SER A 91 16.27 2.79 0.00
C SER A 91 15.17 1.96 -0.65
N ASP A 92 15.19 1.76 -1.97
CA ASP A 92 14.11 1.07 -2.67
C ASP A 92 14.11 -0.41 -2.33
N LEU A 93 12.93 -0.93 -1.98
CA LEU A 93 12.69 -2.36 -1.84
C LEU A 93 12.46 -2.95 -3.22
N ILE A 94 13.24 -3.96 -3.58
CA ILE A 94 13.07 -4.74 -4.80
C ILE A 94 13.22 -6.22 -4.48
N ILE A 95 12.49 -7.07 -5.21
CA ILE A 95 12.41 -8.49 -4.90
C ILE A 95 13.77 -9.20 -5.00
N ASN A 96 14.68 -8.73 -5.87
CA ASN A 96 16.05 -9.27 -6.00
C ASN A 96 17.02 -8.84 -4.88
N ARG A 97 16.56 -8.13 -3.84
CA ARG A 97 17.36 -7.76 -2.65
C ARG A 97 16.65 -8.22 -1.37
N PRO A 98 16.50 -9.53 -1.15
CA PRO A 98 15.77 -10.07 0.00
C PRO A 98 16.35 -9.65 1.34
N ASP A 99 17.67 -9.42 1.42
CA ASP A 99 18.37 -8.84 2.58
C ASP A 99 17.78 -7.50 3.06
N ARG A 100 17.03 -6.81 2.19
CA ARG A 100 16.44 -5.51 2.49
C ARG A 100 14.99 -5.55 2.88
N TRP A 101 14.28 -6.66 2.66
CA TRP A 101 12.84 -6.71 2.93
C TRP A 101 12.42 -7.94 3.71
N ALA A 102 13.11 -9.07 3.57
CA ALA A 102 12.87 -10.28 4.34
C ALA A 102 13.64 -10.26 5.66
N ILE A 103 13.09 -10.92 6.68
CA ILE A 103 13.76 -11.15 7.97
C ILE A 103 14.67 -12.38 7.89
N GLU A 104 14.32 -13.34 7.03
CA GLU A 104 15.05 -14.59 6.82
C GLU A 104 15.69 -14.66 5.44
N ASP A 105 16.63 -15.60 5.28
CA ASP A 105 17.28 -15.88 4.00
C ASP A 105 16.26 -16.41 2.98
N VAL A 106 16.05 -15.64 1.91
CA VAL A 106 15.19 -16.01 0.79
C VAL A 106 16.02 -16.55 -0.36
N ASP A 107 15.70 -17.77 -0.80
CA ASP A 107 16.19 -18.31 -2.06
C ASP A 107 15.56 -17.55 -3.24
N LEU A 108 16.39 -16.76 -3.94
CA LEU A 108 15.98 -15.98 -5.11
C LEU A 108 15.37 -16.83 -6.23
N ALA A 109 15.69 -18.12 -6.33
CA ALA A 109 15.06 -19.00 -7.31
C ALA A 109 13.55 -19.11 -7.06
N LYS A 110 13.11 -19.00 -5.81
CA LYS A 110 11.69 -18.95 -5.44
C LYS A 110 11.01 -17.64 -5.83
N CYS A 111 11.76 -16.58 -6.15
CA CYS A 111 11.20 -15.30 -6.60
C CYS A 111 10.97 -15.25 -8.11
N GLN A 112 11.67 -16.06 -8.91
CA GLN A 112 11.66 -15.94 -10.37
C GLN A 112 10.27 -16.05 -11.00
N GLY A 113 9.43 -16.97 -10.49
CA GLY A 113 8.04 -17.11 -10.98
C GLY A 113 7.18 -15.87 -10.71
N LEU A 114 7.38 -15.21 -9.56
CA LEU A 114 6.69 -13.98 -9.20
C LEU A 114 7.14 -12.82 -10.09
N ILE A 115 8.46 -12.70 -10.31
CA ILE A 115 9.07 -11.69 -11.20
C ILE A 115 8.50 -11.80 -12.61
N ASN A 116 8.57 -12.99 -13.21
CA ASN A 116 8.10 -13.22 -14.57
C ASN A 116 6.60 -12.89 -14.72
N SER A 117 5.80 -13.28 -13.73
CA SER A 117 4.36 -12.99 -13.73
C SER A 117 4.10 -11.49 -13.63
N ALA A 118 4.81 -10.79 -12.74
CA ALA A 118 4.67 -9.34 -12.57
C ALA A 118 5.16 -8.56 -13.79
N GLU A 119 6.24 -9.01 -14.46
CA GLU A 119 6.70 -8.43 -15.72
C GLU A 119 5.67 -8.56 -16.84
N ALA A 120 4.98 -9.71 -16.91
CA ALA A 120 3.89 -9.90 -17.86
C ALA A 120 2.74 -8.92 -17.62
N VAL A 121 2.34 -8.70 -16.36
CA VAL A 121 1.34 -7.68 -15.98
C VAL A 121 1.83 -6.28 -16.31
N ASN A 122 3.07 -5.95 -15.94
CA ASN A 122 3.68 -4.64 -16.17
C ASN A 122 3.74 -4.30 -17.66
N LYS A 123 4.00 -5.28 -18.53
CA LYS A 123 3.97 -5.13 -19.98
C LYS A 123 2.54 -5.02 -20.53
N LYS A 124 1.61 -5.85 -20.06
CA LYS A 124 0.23 -5.92 -20.55
C LYS A 124 -0.52 -4.59 -20.42
N TYR A 125 -0.31 -3.89 -19.30
CA TYR A 125 -0.98 -2.62 -19.00
C TYR A 125 -0.11 -1.38 -19.29
N GLY A 126 1.00 -1.56 -20.01
CA GLY A 126 1.82 -0.48 -20.51
C GLY A 126 1.25 0.14 -21.80
N GLU A 127 1.47 1.43 -21.99
CA GLU A 127 1.00 2.20 -23.15
C GLU A 127 2.13 3.04 -23.75
N HIS A 128 2.01 3.36 -25.05
CA HIS A 128 2.95 4.23 -25.77
C HIS A 128 4.43 3.80 -25.67
N GLY A 129 4.68 2.49 -25.71
CA GLY A 129 6.02 1.93 -25.63
C GLY A 129 6.65 1.99 -24.24
N LYS A 130 5.87 2.34 -23.20
CA LYS A 130 6.28 2.28 -21.79
C LYS A 130 5.59 1.11 -21.11
N ASP A 131 6.20 0.63 -20.03
CA ASP A 131 5.57 -0.31 -19.11
C ASP A 131 4.59 0.40 -18.17
N CYS A 132 3.68 -0.37 -17.56
CA CYS A 132 2.64 0.12 -16.68
C CYS A 132 3.22 0.95 -15.51
N TYR A 133 4.32 0.48 -14.90
CA TYR A 133 5.04 1.19 -13.83
C TYR A 133 5.41 2.62 -14.24
N LYS A 134 6.01 2.81 -15.44
CA LYS A 134 6.38 4.13 -15.96
C LYS A 134 5.17 4.97 -16.34
N ASN A 135 4.11 4.37 -16.92
CA ASN A 135 2.89 5.08 -17.25
C ASN A 135 2.21 5.62 -15.98
N ILE A 136 2.08 4.81 -14.93
CA ILE A 136 1.50 5.22 -13.65
C ILE A 136 2.38 6.30 -12.97
N SER A 137 3.70 6.10 -12.95
CA SER A 137 4.62 7.04 -12.32
C SER A 137 4.52 8.44 -12.93
N GLN A 138 4.39 8.53 -14.27
CA GLN A 138 4.16 9.80 -14.95
C GLN A 138 2.78 10.38 -14.66
N HIS A 139 1.75 9.53 -14.59
CA HIS A 139 0.39 9.96 -14.33
C HIS A 139 0.21 10.62 -12.95
N ILE A 140 0.80 10.04 -11.90
CA ILE A 140 0.71 10.53 -10.52
C ILE A 140 1.55 11.81 -10.29
N GLN A 141 2.47 12.12 -11.20
CA GLN A 141 3.30 13.33 -11.09
C GLN A 141 2.51 14.57 -11.56
N HIS A 142 1.69 15.13 -10.67
CA HIS A 142 0.70 16.16 -10.99
C HIS A 142 1.26 17.53 -11.39
N CYS A 143 2.51 17.82 -11.04
CA CYS A 143 3.19 19.08 -11.40
C CYS A 143 4.12 18.90 -12.61
N THR A 144 3.61 18.29 -13.69
CA THR A 144 4.36 18.13 -14.95
C THR A 144 3.48 18.48 -16.16
N THR A 145 4.11 18.82 -17.29
CA THR A 145 3.41 18.99 -18.58
C THR A 145 2.91 17.66 -19.14
N PHE A 146 3.27 16.53 -18.52
CA PHE A 146 2.94 15.17 -18.93
C PHE A 146 1.72 14.64 -18.18
N ARG A 147 0.58 15.32 -18.30
CA ARG A 147 -0.69 14.66 -17.95
C ARG A 147 -1.09 13.79 -19.13
N GLY A 148 -0.65 12.52 -19.11
CA GLY A 148 -0.81 11.60 -20.24
C GLY A 148 -2.24 11.64 -20.82
N PRO A 149 -2.39 11.73 -22.15
CA PRO A 149 -3.70 11.69 -22.82
C PRO A 149 -4.30 10.28 -22.66
N GLY A 150 -4.99 10.04 -21.54
CA GLY A 150 -5.47 8.69 -21.19
C GLY A 150 -5.91 8.54 -19.73
N ALA A 151 -5.61 9.53 -18.89
CA ALA A 151 -5.89 9.62 -17.45
C ALA A 151 -7.31 9.24 -16.94
N ARG A 152 -8.29 8.98 -17.80
CA ARG A 152 -9.68 8.71 -17.40
C ARG A 152 -10.09 7.24 -17.39
N TRP A 153 -9.31 6.32 -17.96
CA TRP A 153 -9.78 4.95 -18.18
C TRP A 153 -8.74 3.87 -17.88
N TRP A 154 -8.20 3.87 -16.66
CA TRP A 154 -7.44 2.73 -16.17
C TRP A 154 -8.34 1.51 -16.05
N ASN A 155 -7.92 0.35 -16.59
CA ASN A 155 -8.63 -0.91 -16.42
C ASN A 155 -8.34 -1.50 -15.03
N ILE A 156 -8.83 -0.83 -13.98
CA ILE A 156 -8.57 -1.18 -12.58
C ILE A 156 -9.00 -2.62 -12.26
N GLU A 157 -10.14 -3.05 -12.79
CA GLU A 157 -10.64 -4.42 -12.60
C GLU A 157 -9.66 -5.46 -13.15
N GLY A 158 -9.25 -5.31 -14.42
CA GLY A 158 -8.29 -6.23 -15.02
C GLY A 158 -6.91 -6.16 -14.37
N MET A 159 -6.42 -4.96 -14.11
CA MET A 159 -5.13 -4.72 -13.46
C MET A 159 -5.05 -5.41 -12.09
N PHE A 160 -6.10 -5.29 -11.28
CA PHE A 160 -6.18 -5.97 -9.99
C PHE A 160 -6.31 -7.49 -10.15
N ALA A 161 -7.18 -7.97 -11.05
CA ALA A 161 -7.40 -9.39 -11.26
C ALA A 161 -6.14 -10.14 -11.70
N ASP A 162 -5.26 -9.48 -12.45
CA ASP A 162 -3.99 -10.06 -12.90
C ASP A 162 -2.88 -9.96 -11.84
N LEU A 163 -2.86 -8.90 -11.02
CA LEU A 163 -1.82 -8.70 -10.01
C LEU A 163 -2.09 -9.45 -8.71
N ASP A 164 -3.34 -9.49 -8.24
CA ASP A 164 -3.69 -10.07 -6.92
C ASP A 164 -3.29 -11.55 -6.76
N PRO A 165 -3.37 -12.44 -7.78
CA PRO A 165 -2.82 -13.79 -7.68
C PRO A 165 -1.32 -13.84 -7.39
N ILE A 166 -0.55 -12.89 -7.92
CA ILE A 166 0.90 -12.76 -7.65
C ILE A 166 1.11 -12.35 -6.19
N LEU A 167 0.27 -11.45 -5.68
CA LEU A 167 0.32 -11.00 -4.28
C LEU A 167 -0.04 -12.15 -3.33
N GLN A 168 -1.10 -12.90 -3.63
CA GLN A 168 -1.50 -14.08 -2.85
C GLN A 168 -0.39 -15.14 -2.82
N GLU A 169 0.27 -15.39 -3.95
CA GLU A 169 1.38 -16.33 -4.01
C GLU A 169 2.59 -15.83 -3.23
N PHE A 170 2.90 -14.54 -3.29
CA PHE A 170 3.95 -13.92 -2.47
C PHE A 170 3.63 -14.05 -0.98
N GLU A 171 2.42 -13.69 -0.56
CA GLU A 171 1.93 -13.87 0.81
C GLU A 171 1.91 -15.34 1.23
N HIS A 172 1.62 -16.28 0.33
CA HIS A 172 1.68 -17.71 0.65
C HIS A 172 3.13 -18.18 0.91
N ARG A 173 4.06 -17.78 0.03
CA ARG A 173 5.48 -18.18 0.11
C ARG A 173 6.19 -17.57 1.31
N PHE A 174 5.86 -16.33 1.63
CA PHE A 174 6.59 -15.53 2.62
C PHE A 174 5.72 -15.14 3.83
N GLY A 175 4.46 -15.56 3.88
CA GLY A 175 3.48 -15.19 4.91
C GLY A 175 3.90 -15.52 6.33
N GLY A 176 4.66 -16.60 6.55
CA GLY A 176 5.26 -16.90 7.85
C GLY A 176 6.23 -15.80 8.30
N ILE A 177 7.17 -15.44 7.42
CA ILE A 177 8.15 -14.36 7.60
C ILE A 177 7.43 -13.00 7.81
N LEU A 178 6.34 -12.79 7.07
CA LEU A 178 5.53 -11.58 7.13
C LEU A 178 4.58 -11.53 8.36
N ALA A 179 4.24 -12.67 8.98
CA ALA A 179 3.35 -12.74 10.15
C ALA A 179 4.12 -12.60 11.47
N GLU A 180 5.33 -13.16 11.57
CA GLU A 180 6.23 -12.92 12.72
C GLU A 180 6.53 -11.43 12.90
N SER A 181 6.60 -10.71 11.77
CA SER A 181 6.68 -9.26 11.72
C SER A 181 5.55 -8.53 12.45
N ARG A 182 4.34 -9.11 12.48
CA ARG A 182 3.16 -8.53 13.13
C ARG A 182 3.10 -8.83 14.63
N ASP A 183 3.67 -9.95 15.07
CA ASP A 183 3.63 -10.39 16.47
C ASP A 183 4.76 -9.80 17.32
N VAL A 184 5.93 -9.53 16.73
CA VAL A 184 7.07 -8.87 17.41
C VAL A 184 6.73 -7.43 17.86
N GLU A 185 5.76 -6.79 17.22
CA GLU A 185 5.35 -5.40 17.51
C GLU A 185 4.16 -5.26 18.47
N LYS A 186 3.60 -6.35 19.01
CA LYS A 186 2.59 -6.22 20.08
C LYS A 186 3.26 -5.65 21.34
N PRO A 187 2.92 -4.43 21.79
CA PRO A 187 3.45 -3.94 23.05
C PRO A 187 2.96 -4.87 24.17
N GLY A 188 3.90 -5.41 24.95
CA GLY A 188 3.59 -6.10 26.19
C GLY A 188 2.72 -5.21 27.09
N PRO A 189 1.93 -5.80 28.02
CA PRO A 189 1.05 -5.03 28.89
C PRO A 189 1.86 -3.96 29.61
N LYS A 190 1.63 -2.69 29.25
CA LYS A 190 2.31 -1.57 29.90
C LYS A 190 1.94 -1.59 31.38
N ALA A 191 2.96 -1.69 32.24
CA ALA A 191 2.79 -1.37 33.65
C ALA A 191 2.17 0.03 33.74
N LYS A 192 1.14 0.17 34.59
CA LYS A 192 0.50 1.46 34.85
C LYS A 192 1.55 2.40 35.43
N GLU A 193 2.11 3.28 34.61
CA GLU A 193 2.86 4.42 35.12
C GLU A 193 1.85 5.43 35.66
N ASP A 194 1.92 5.60 36.97
CA ASP A 194 1.12 6.52 37.76
C ASP A 194 1.63 7.94 37.51
N PHE A 195 0.98 8.65 36.57
CA PHE A 195 1.32 10.04 36.28
C PHE A 195 0.63 10.95 37.30
N SER A 196 1.29 11.16 38.45
CA SER A 196 0.93 12.23 39.37
C SER A 196 1.23 13.59 38.72
N LEU A 197 0.17 14.38 38.50
CA LEU A 197 0.19 15.77 38.05
C LEU A 197 0.93 16.69 39.03
N VAL A 198 2.02 17.31 38.58
CA VAL A 198 2.60 18.57 39.07
C VAL A 198 3.28 19.21 37.84
N GLY A 199 3.16 20.47 37.45
CA GLY A 199 2.49 21.65 37.95
C GLY A 199 2.52 22.68 36.81
N THR A 200 1.83 23.78 37.01
CA THR A 200 1.50 24.85 36.05
C THR A 200 2.73 25.50 35.41
N ASP A 201 2.60 25.91 34.14
CA ASP A 201 2.60 27.33 33.73
C ASP A 201 2.46 27.49 32.19
N SER A 202 1.72 28.52 31.79
CA SER A 202 1.51 29.04 30.44
C SER A 202 1.59 30.58 30.55
N PRO A 203 1.57 31.37 29.46
CA PRO A 203 2.06 31.16 28.09
C PRO A 203 2.85 32.39 27.55
N THR A 204 3.68 32.26 26.52
CA THR A 204 4.04 33.41 25.65
C THR A 204 4.27 33.03 24.18
N ASP A 205 3.27 33.39 23.39
CA ASP A 205 3.28 34.01 22.05
C ASP A 205 3.89 33.29 20.81
N PRO A 206 3.10 33.05 19.74
CA PRO A 206 3.56 32.42 18.52
C PRO A 206 4.05 33.44 17.48
N LYS A 207 5.33 33.38 17.11
CA LYS A 207 5.79 34.00 15.86
C LYS A 207 5.61 33.04 14.69
N ARG A 208 4.63 33.38 13.84
CA ARG A 208 4.53 32.95 12.44
C ARG A 208 5.85 33.20 11.70
N LEU A 209 6.32 32.20 10.96
CA LEU A 209 7.13 32.41 9.76
C LEU A 209 6.62 31.50 8.66
N PHE A 210 6.53 32.11 7.47
CA PHE A 210 6.11 31.56 6.19
C PHE A 210 7.09 30.51 5.66
#